data_AF-T0NAU9-F1
#
_entry.id   AF-T0NAU9-F1
#
_cell.length_a   1.000
_cell.length_b   1.000
_cell.length_c   1.000
_cell.angle_alpha   90.00
_cell.angle_beta   90.00
_cell.angle_gamma   90.00
#
_symmetry.space_group_name_H-M   'P 1'
#
loop_
_entity.id
_entity.type
_entity.pdbx_description
1 polymer ?
#
loop_
_entity_poly.entity_id
_entity_poly.type
_entity_poly.pdbx_seq_one_letter_code
_entity_poly.pdbx_strand_id
1 'polypeptide(L)'
;MKKIMPALGAILVLITIIFTRYLVSKYGEGSRLIIITFALIVSVVGLVGIVYTKNYLAVLGAFMMILPLVVMAIGIYIDNIYISAIGLLLIFILIPIMIKVTKIKKY
;
A
#
# COMPACT_ATOMS: atom_id res chain seq x y z
N MET A 1 16.21 12.71 13.87
CA MET A 1 14.93 12.31 13.23
C MET A 1 14.99 10.97 12.48
N LYS A 2 16.05 10.64 11.72
CA LYS A 2 16.11 9.39 10.91
C LYS A 2 15.94 8.05 11.66
N LYS A 3 16.32 7.94 12.94
CA LYS A 3 16.19 6.69 13.72
C LYS A 3 14.77 6.41 14.24
N ILE A 4 13.90 7.43 14.29
CA ILE A 4 12.53 7.31 14.84
C ILE A 4 11.54 6.87 13.76
N MET A 5 11.79 7.21 12.49
CA MET A 5 10.91 6.88 11.37
C MET A 5 10.67 5.36 11.18
N PRO A 6 11.69 4.47 11.29
CA PRO A 6 11.47 3.03 11.20
C PRO A 6 10.60 2.50 12.34
N ALA A 7 10.81 3.01 13.57
CA ALA A 7 10.03 2.61 14.74
C ALA A 7 8.57 3.06 14.64
N LEU A 8 8.33 4.30 14.18
CA LEU A 8 6.98 4.80 13.91
C LEU A 8 6.26 3.95 12.86
N GLY A 9 6.95 3.56 11.78
CA GLY A 9 6.40 2.68 10.76
C GLY A 9 5.99 1.31 11.34
N ALA A 10 6.86 0.68 12.13
CA ALA A 10 6.58 -0.60 12.76
C ALA A 10 5.38 -0.52 13.72
N ILE A 11 5.31 0.53 14.55
CA ILE A 11 4.19 0.77 15.47
C ILE A 11 2.89 0.94 14.69
N LEU A 12 2.90 1.71 13.60
CA LEU A 12 1.72 1.93 12.78
C LEU A 12 1.19 0.63 12.17
N VAL A 13 2.09 -0.24 11.69
CA VAL A 13 1.76 -1.56 11.18
C VAL A 13 1.12 -2.43 12.27
N LEU A 14 1.70 -2.46 13.47
CA LEU A 14 1.15 -3.23 14.60
C LEU A 14 -0.25 -2.77 14.98
N ILE A 15 -0.47 -1.45 15.10
CA ILE A 15 -1.77 -0.86 15.38
C ILE A 15 -2.78 -1.28 14.29
N THR A 16 -2.38 -1.22 13.02
CA THR A 16 -3.24 -1.58 11.89
C THR A 16 -3.63 -3.07 11.92
N ILE A 17 -2.70 -3.96 12.25
CA ILE A 17 -2.97 -5.41 12.37
C ILE A 17 -3.98 -5.68 13.48
N ILE A 18 -3.77 -5.09 14.66
CA ILE A 18 -4.67 -5.27 15.82
C ILE A 18 -6.06 -4.72 15.49
N PHE A 19 -6.14 -3.52 14.93
CA PHE A 19 -7.40 -2.88 14.55
C PHE A 19 -8.17 -3.70 13.50
N THR A 20 -7.47 -4.19 12.47
CA THR A 20 -8.09 -5.02 11.43
C THR A 20 -8.61 -6.33 12.00
N ARG A 21 -7.83 -7.02 12.86
CA ARG A 21 -8.28 -8.25 13.52
C ARG A 21 -9.50 -8.01 14.40
N TYR A 22 -9.53 -6.90 15.15
CA TYR A 22 -10.67 -6.54 15.98
C TYR A 22 -11.94 -6.32 15.16
N LEU A 23 -11.86 -5.55 14.07
CA LEU A 23 -13.02 -5.31 13.19
C LEU A 23 -13.52 -6.59 12.54
N VAL A 24 -12.63 -7.42 12.00
CA VAL A 24 -13.00 -8.69 11.36
C VAL A 24 -13.63 -9.65 12.37
N SER A 25 -13.11 -9.70 13.60
CA SER A 25 -13.70 -10.53 14.66
C SER A 25 -15.11 -10.08 15.08
N LYS A 26 -15.41 -8.78 15.02
CA LYS A 26 -16.70 -8.20 15.46
C LYS A 26 -17.76 -8.19 14.36
N TYR A 27 -17.36 -7.92 13.13
CA TYR A 27 -18.25 -7.62 12.01
C TYR A 27 -18.16 -8.66 10.87
N GLY A 28 -17.33 -9.69 11.03
CA GLY A 28 -17.14 -10.75 10.05
C GLY A 28 -16.38 -10.29 8.80
N GLU A 29 -16.37 -11.12 7.76
CA GLU A 29 -15.60 -10.89 6.53
C GLU A 29 -16.02 -9.64 5.76
N GLY A 30 -17.28 -9.21 5.85
CA GLY A 30 -17.77 -7.98 5.21
C GLY A 30 -17.00 -6.72 5.64
N SER A 31 -16.48 -6.70 6.87
CA SER A 31 -15.64 -5.59 7.35
C SER A 31 -14.29 -5.51 6.66
N ARG A 32 -13.74 -6.65 6.20
CA ARG A 32 -12.48 -6.70 5.45
C ARG A 32 -12.62 -5.95 4.13
N LEU A 33 -13.73 -6.16 3.42
CA LEU A 33 -14.04 -5.43 2.19
C LEU A 33 -14.10 -3.92 2.45
N ILE A 34 -14.83 -3.49 3.48
CA ILE A 34 -14.96 -2.07 3.83
C ILE A 34 -13.58 -1.42 4.10
N ILE A 35 -12.72 -2.10 4.87
CA ILE A 35 -11.38 -1.60 5.19
C ILE A 35 -10.54 -1.43 3.91
N ILE A 36 -10.57 -2.42 3.02
CA ILE A 36 -9.81 -2.39 1.76
C ILE A 36 -10.33 -1.31 0.82
N THR A 37 -11.65 -1.19 0.68
CA THR A 37 -12.27 -0.15 -0.14
C THR A 37 -11.89 1.24 0.37
N PHE A 38 -11.93 1.45 1.68
CA PHE A 38 -11.52 2.73 2.28
C PHE A 38 -10.03 3.02 2.04
N ALA A 39 -9.17 2.01 2.21
CA ALA A 39 -7.73 2.14 1.93
C ALA A 39 -7.45 2.47 0.46
N LEU A 40 -8.21 1.90 -0.47
CA LEU A 40 -8.16 2.21 -1.90
C LEU A 40 -8.53 3.67 -2.18
N ILE A 41 -9.63 4.14 -1.61
CA ILE A 41 -10.09 5.53 -1.78
C ILE A 41 -9.03 6.51 -1.28
N VAL A 42 -8.52 6.31 -0.06
CA VAL A 42 -7.45 7.14 0.51
C VAL A 42 -6.20 7.12 -0.36
N SER A 43 -5.83 5.97 -0.90
CA SER A 43 -4.68 5.80 -1.78
C SER A 43 -4.84 6.58 -3.09
N VAL A 44 -6.01 6.52 -3.72
CA VAL A 44 -6.31 7.27 -4.95
C VAL A 44 -6.30 8.78 -4.70
N VAL A 45 -6.92 9.24 -3.61
CA VAL A 45 -6.88 10.67 -3.21
C VAL A 45 -5.43 11.13 -2.98
N GLY A 46 -4.63 10.32 -2.29
CA GLY A 46 -3.21 10.59 -2.08
C GLY A 46 -2.42 10.68 -3.39
N LEU A 47 -2.67 9.78 -4.33
CA LEU A 47 -2.04 9.81 -5.66
C LEU A 47 -2.39 11.09 -6.41
N VAL A 48 -3.67 11.47 -6.45
CA VAL A 48 -4.11 12.72 -7.08
C VAL A 48 -3.38 13.91 -6.46
N GLY A 49 -3.29 13.98 -5.13
CA GLY A 49 -2.53 15.01 -4.43
C GLY A 49 -1.05 15.08 -4.84
N ILE A 50 -0.39 13.93 -4.99
CA ILE A 50 1.02 13.84 -5.42
C ILE A 50 1.18 14.22 -6.90
N VAL A 51 0.21 13.88 -7.75
CA VAL A 51 0.21 14.30 -9.17
C VAL A 51 0.22 15.82 -9.31
N TYR A 52 -0.53 16.54 -8.47
CA TYR A 52 -0.54 18.00 -8.47
C TYR A 52 0.83 18.63 -8.12
N THR A 53 1.71 17.93 -7.41
CA THR A 53 3.04 18.46 -7.08
C THR A 53 4.02 18.45 -8.27
N LYS A 54 3.61 17.90 -9.43
CA LYS A 54 4.40 17.80 -10.68
C LYS A 54 5.78 17.14 -10.52
N ASN A 55 6.02 16.45 -9.41
CA ASN A 55 7.27 15.74 -9.17
C ASN A 55 7.14 14.32 -9.72
N TYR A 56 7.58 14.12 -10.96
CA TYR A 56 7.45 12.85 -11.68
C TYR A 56 8.04 11.65 -10.92
N LEU A 57 9.11 11.84 -10.13
CA LEU A 57 9.67 10.75 -9.31
C LEU A 57 8.75 10.39 -8.14
N ALA A 58 8.14 11.39 -7.50
CA ALA A 58 7.20 11.16 -6.41
C ALA A 58 5.92 10.49 -6.93
N VAL A 59 5.44 10.90 -8.12
CA VAL A 59 4.28 10.28 -8.79
C VAL A 59 4.58 8.83 -9.13
N LEU A 60 5.75 8.53 -9.70
CA LEU A 60 6.17 7.16 -9.99
C LEU A 60 6.21 6.30 -8.72
N GLY A 61 6.79 6.84 -7.64
CA GLY A 61 6.85 6.16 -6.35
C GLY A 61 5.46 5.86 -5.78
N ALA A 62 4.55 6.84 -5.83
CA ALA A 62 3.16 6.65 -5.39
C ALA A 62 2.44 5.59 -6.22
N PHE A 63 2.61 5.60 -7.55
CA PHE A 63 2.05 4.57 -8.44
C PHE A 63 2.55 3.17 -8.08
N MET A 64 3.85 3.03 -7.81
CA MET A 64 4.47 1.75 -7.41
C MET A 64 3.95 1.25 -6.07
N MET A 65 3.55 2.13 -5.15
CA MET A 65 2.93 1.72 -3.88
C MET A 65 1.46 1.32 -4.03
N ILE A 66 0.75 1.94 -4.96
CA ILE A 66 -0.70 1.72 -5.16
C ILE A 66 -0.99 0.49 -6.00
N LEU A 67 -0.13 0.17 -6.98
CA LEU A 67 -0.34 -0.97 -7.87
C LEU A 67 -0.50 -2.30 -7.11
N PRO A 68 0.37 -2.67 -6.14
CA PRO A 68 0.16 -3.83 -5.26
C PRO A 68 -1.20 -3.82 -4.57
N LEU A 69 -1.59 -2.66 -4.06
CA LEU A 69 -2.82 -2.49 -3.27
C LEU A 69 -4.06 -2.68 -4.14
N VAL A 70 -4.05 -2.19 -5.38
CA VAL A 70 -5.11 -2.41 -6.37
C VAL A 70 -5.23 -3.89 -6.71
N VAL A 71 -4.11 -4.58 -7.00
CA VAL A 71 -4.13 -6.01 -7.32
C VAL A 71 -4.62 -6.84 -6.13
N MET A 72 -4.16 -6.51 -4.91
CA MET A 72 -4.63 -7.15 -3.68
C MET A 72 -6.13 -6.97 -3.48
N ALA A 73 -6.64 -5.76 -3.70
CA ALA A 73 -8.06 -5.45 -3.56
C ALA A 73 -8.92 -6.18 -4.59
N ILE A 74 -8.49 -6.24 -5.85
CA ILE A 74 -9.16 -7.04 -6.89
C ILE A 74 -9.23 -8.50 -6.46
N GLY A 75 -8.11 -9.07 -6.01
CA GLY A 75 -8.06 -10.46 -5.55
C GLY A 75 -9.00 -10.73 -4.38
N ILE A 76 -9.14 -9.79 -3.45
CA ILE A 76 -10.06 -9.94 -2.32
C ILE A 76 -11.53 -9.76 -2.75
N TYR A 77 -11.80 -8.87 -3.70
CA TYR A 77 -13.16 -8.65 -4.21
C TYR A 77 -13.73 -9.89 -4.94
N ILE A 78 -12.88 -10.61 -5.68
CA ILE A 78 -13.28 -11.85 -6.39
C ILE A 78 -13.03 -13.12 -5.57
N ASP A 79 -12.69 -12.97 -4.29
CA ASP A 79 -12.35 -14.06 -3.37
C ASP A 79 -11.26 -15.03 -3.91
N ASN A 80 -10.28 -14.48 -4.64
CA ASN A 80 -9.15 -15.23 -5.21
C ASN A 80 -7.86 -14.93 -4.46
N ILE A 81 -7.47 -15.87 -3.60
CA ILE A 81 -6.26 -15.76 -2.77
C ILE A 81 -4.98 -15.67 -3.60
N TYR A 82 -4.92 -16.30 -4.79
CA TYR A 82 -3.74 -16.25 -5.65
C TYR A 82 -3.51 -14.85 -6.21
N ILE A 83 -4.58 -14.18 -6.65
CA ILE A 83 -4.49 -12.80 -7.14
C ILE A 83 -4.12 -11.85 -6.01
N SER A 84 -4.68 -12.06 -4.81
CA SER A 84 -4.29 -11.29 -3.63
C SER A 84 -2.80 -11.48 -3.29
N ALA A 85 -2.29 -12.71 -3.37
CA ALA A 85 -0.88 -13.02 -3.14
C ALA A 85 0.05 -12.41 -4.21
N ILE A 86 -0.37 -12.36 -5.48
CA ILE A 86 0.37 -11.66 -6.54
C ILE A 86 0.54 -10.17 -6.19
N GLY A 87 -0.52 -9.54 -5.68
CA GLY A 87 -0.43 -8.16 -5.20
C GLY A 87 0.63 -7.98 -4.12
N LEU A 88 0.75 -8.92 -3.18
CA LEU A 88 1.79 -8.90 -2.16
C LEU A 88 3.19 -9.14 -2.74
N LEU A 89 3.34 -10.06 -3.69
CA LEU A 89 4.60 -10.32 -4.40
C LEU A 89 5.10 -9.09 -5.18
N LEU A 90 4.18 -8.30 -5.75
CA LEU A 90 4.53 -7.06 -6.46
C LEU A 90 5.27 -6.07 -5.56
N ILE A 91 5.01 -6.05 -4.24
CA ILE A 91 5.75 -5.18 -3.30
C ILE A 91 7.24 -5.51 -3.35
N PHE A 92 7.59 -6.80 -3.32
CA PHE A 92 8.98 -7.26 -3.33
C PHE A 92 9.68 -7.04 -4.68
N ILE A 93 8.92 -6.97 -5.77
CA ILE A 93 9.46 -6.69 -7.12
C ILE A 93 9.65 -5.18 -7.31
N LEU A 94 8.67 -4.36 -6.88
CA LEU A 94 8.66 -2.92 -7.13
C LEU A 94 9.63 -2.14 -6.23
N ILE A 95 9.86 -2.57 -4.98
CA ILE A 95 10.81 -1.91 -4.07
C ILE A 95 12.25 -1.87 -4.67
N PRO A 96 12.84 -3.00 -5.12
CA PRO A 96 14.16 -2.99 -5.77
C PRO A 96 14.22 -2.10 -7.02
N ILE A 97 13.17 -2.14 -7.86
CA ILE A 97 13.08 -1.31 -9.06
C ILE A 97 13.12 0.18 -8.68
N MET A 98 12.33 0.57 -7.68
CA MET A 98 12.26 1.94 -7.20
C MET A 98 13.61 2.42 -6.67
N ILE A 99 14.30 1.60 -5.85
CA ILE A 99 15.65 1.90 -5.34
C ILE A 99 16.64 2.10 -6.49
N LYS A 100 16.58 1.27 -7.53
CA LYS A 100 17.45 1.40 -8.71
C LYS A 100 17.18 2.72 -9.45
N VAL A 101 15.92 3.04 -9.71
CA VAL A 101 15.52 4.28 -10.41
C VAL A 101 15.92 5.54 -9.64
N THR A 102 15.78 5.56 -8.30
CA THR A 102 16.18 6.73 -7.50
C THR A 102 17.70 6.88 -7.37
N LYS A 103 18.46 5.77 -7.34
CA LYS A 103 19.92 5.82 -7.26
C LYS A 103 20.60 6.26 -8.57
N ILE A 104 20.00 5.98 -9.73
CA ILE A 104 20.56 6.36 -11.04
C ILE A 104 20.70 7.88 -11.21
N LYS A 105 19.90 8.69 -10.52
CA LYS A 105 19.88 10.16 -10.63
C LYS A 105 20.93 10.91 -9.79
N LYS A 106 21.87 10.21 -9.15
CA LYS A 106 22.88 10.81 -8.26
C LYS A 106 24.19 11.24 -8.94
N TYR A 107 24.23 11.32 -10.28
CA TYR A 107 25.37 11.80 -11.05
C TYR A 107 24.98 13.03 -11.85
#